data_AF-A0A7L3NBY3-F1
#
_entry.id   AF-A0A7L3NBY3-F1
#
_cell.length_a   1.000
_cell.length_b   1.000
_cell.length_c   1.000
_cell.angle_alpha   90.00
_cell.angle_beta   90.00
_cell.angle_gamma   90.00
#
_symmetry.space_group_name_H-M   'P 1'
#
loop_
_entity.id
_entity.type
_entity.pdbx_description
1 polymer ?
#
loop_
_entity_poly.entity_id
_entity_poly.type
_entity_poly.pdbx_seq_one_letter_code
_entity_poly.pdbx_strand_id
1 'polypeptide(L)'
;DINARTSGGHTALHIAAMHGHAEVVKLLVGAYDADVDIRDYSGRKAAQYLHRGTSGDMRNLVGALEEEEEEEEEEGAAGNGS
;
A
#
# COMPACT_ATOMS: atom_id res chain seq x y z
N ASP A 1 11.08 13.07 4.07
CA ASP A 1 9.62 12.95 4.02
C ASP A 1 9.27 11.48 4.17
N ILE A 2 8.36 11.13 5.07
CA ILE A 2 7.92 9.74 5.32
C ILE A 2 7.12 9.17 4.14
N ASN A 3 6.46 10.06 3.40
CA ASN A 3 5.59 9.75 2.27
C ASN A 3 6.33 9.82 0.92
N ALA A 4 7.66 9.93 0.93
CA ALA A 4 8.47 9.94 -0.27
C ALA A 4 8.28 8.65 -1.09
N ARG A 5 8.18 8.80 -2.41
CA ARG A 5 7.94 7.72 -3.35
C ARG A 5 9.21 7.33 -4.09
N THR A 6 9.40 6.04 -4.31
CA THR A 6 10.43 5.52 -5.21
C THR A 6 10.08 5.81 -6.68
N SER A 7 10.98 5.45 -7.60
CA SER A 7 10.71 5.46 -9.04
C SER A 7 9.55 4.55 -9.47
N GLY A 8 9.14 3.60 -8.63
CA GLY A 8 7.93 2.77 -8.83
C GLY A 8 6.67 3.33 -8.17
N GLY A 9 6.76 4.48 -7.51
CA GLY A 9 5.64 5.06 -6.77
C GLY A 9 5.45 4.51 -5.36
N HIS A 10 6.30 3.58 -4.90
CA HIS A 10 6.17 2.99 -3.57
C HIS A 10 6.66 3.93 -2.48
N THR A 11 5.89 4.05 -1.41
CA THR A 11 6.35 4.64 -0.14
C THR A 11 7.01 3.58 0.74
N ALA A 12 7.66 3.99 1.83
CA ALA A 12 8.20 3.06 2.82
C ALA A 12 7.12 2.09 3.35
N LEU A 13 5.87 2.54 3.44
CA LEU A 13 4.74 1.73 3.90
C LEU A 13 4.40 0.59 2.91
N HIS A 14 4.44 0.86 1.61
CA HIS A 14 4.24 -0.18 0.58
C HIS A 14 5.26 -1.31 0.71
N ILE A 15 6.53 -0.95 0.86
CA ILE A 15 7.62 -1.92 0.98
C ILE A 15 7.49 -2.72 2.27
N ALA A 16 7.17 -2.07 3.39
CA ALA A 16 6.95 -2.73 4.67
C ALA A 16 5.76 -3.71 4.62
N ALA A 17 4.66 -3.33 3.97
CA ALA A 17 3.49 -4.19 3.75
C ALA A 17 3.83 -5.41 2.87
N MET A 18 4.53 -5.19 1.75
CA MET A 18 4.95 -6.23 0.81
C MET A 18 5.82 -7.31 1.46
N HIS A 19 6.68 -6.93 2.40
CA HIS A 19 7.56 -7.86 3.11
C HIS A 19 7.01 -8.32 4.46
N GLY A 20 5.78 -7.94 4.84
CA GLY A 20 5.16 -8.33 6.10
C GLY A 20 5.90 -7.81 7.34
N HIS A 21 6.58 -6.66 7.23
CA HIS A 21 7.37 -6.08 8.31
C HIS A 21 6.49 -5.30 9.30
N ALA A 22 5.74 -6.03 10.14
CA ALA A 22 4.75 -5.49 11.07
C ALA A 22 5.28 -4.37 11.97
N GLU A 23 6.47 -4.53 12.54
CA GLU A 23 7.06 -3.50 13.42
C GLU A 23 7.44 -2.22 12.66
N VAL A 24 7.86 -2.35 11.40
CA VAL A 24 8.13 -1.19 10.55
C VAL A 24 6.82 -0.47 10.23
N VAL A 25 5.75 -1.20 9.90
CA VAL A 25 4.43 -0.60 9.66
C VAL A 25 3.93 0.17 10.90
N LYS A 26 4.04 -0.43 12.09
CA LYS A 26 3.71 0.23 13.38
C LYS A 26 4.47 1.53 13.58
N LEU A 27 5.77 1.51 13.32
CA LEU A 27 6.62 2.68 13.44
C LEU A 27 6.22 3.77 12.42
N LEU A 28 6.02 3.41 11.16
CA LEU A 28 5.68 4.34 10.09
C LEU A 28 4.33 5.02 10.35
N VAL A 29 3.28 4.26 10.63
CA VAL A 29 1.93 4.80 10.85
C VAL A 29 1.85 5.49 12.21
N GLY A 30 2.28 4.81 13.28
CA GLY A 30 2.04 5.30 14.64
C GLY A 30 3.00 6.41 15.09
N ALA A 31 4.27 6.37 14.69
CA ALA A 31 5.27 7.34 15.15
C ALA A 31 5.55 8.44 14.14
N TYR A 32 5.41 8.16 12.84
CA TYR A 32 5.73 9.10 11.78
C TYR A 32 4.51 9.59 11.00
N ASP A 33 3.30 9.15 11.36
CA ASP A 33 2.05 9.55 10.71
C ASP A 33 2.11 9.34 9.19
N ALA A 34 2.64 8.18 8.77
CA ALA A 34 2.72 7.82 7.37
C ALA A 34 1.32 7.71 6.76
N ASP A 35 1.15 8.32 5.59
CA ASP A 35 -0.13 8.33 4.88
C ASP A 35 -0.38 6.94 4.26
N VAL A 36 -1.46 6.32 4.70
CA VAL A 36 -1.87 4.96 4.32
C VAL A 36 -2.62 4.94 2.98
N ASP A 37 -3.10 6.09 2.51
CA ASP A 37 -3.94 6.24 1.33
C ASP A 37 -3.15 6.53 0.05
N ILE A 38 -1.84 6.75 0.17
CA ILE A 38 -0.97 6.95 -0.99
C ILE A 38 -1.02 5.72 -1.89
N ARG A 39 -1.37 5.94 -3.15
CA ARG A 39 -1.37 4.93 -4.21
C ARG A 39 -0.07 4.94 -5.00
N ASP A 40 0.54 3.80 -5.24
CA ASP A 40 1.68 3.67 -6.16
C ASP A 40 1.29 4.00 -7.63
N TYR A 41 2.22 3.82 -8.58
CA TYR A 41 1.92 4.09 -9.99
C TYR A 41 1.01 3.04 -10.65
N SER A 42 0.73 1.93 -9.97
CA SER A 42 -0.29 0.95 -10.36
C SER A 42 -1.64 1.23 -9.69
N GLY A 43 -1.79 2.37 -9.01
CA GLY A 43 -3.02 2.73 -8.31
C GLY A 43 -3.22 1.98 -6.99
N ARG A 44 -2.21 1.23 -6.50
CA ARG A 44 -2.35 0.38 -5.32
C ARG A 44 -1.90 1.08 -4.04
N LYS A 45 -2.70 0.99 -2.97
CA LYS A 45 -2.35 1.36 -1.59
C LYS A 45 -1.46 0.29 -0.95
N ALA A 46 -0.80 0.63 0.17
CA ALA A 46 0.04 -0.32 0.90
C ALA A 46 -0.74 -1.57 1.40
N ALA A 47 -2.01 -1.41 1.80
CA ALA A 47 -2.89 -2.50 2.23
C ALA A 47 -3.01 -3.66 1.23
N GLN A 48 -3.01 -3.36 -0.06
CA GLN A 48 -3.20 -4.35 -1.13
C GLN A 48 -1.97 -5.24 -1.36
N TYR A 49 -0.83 -4.92 -0.71
CA TYR A 49 0.37 -5.75 -0.70
C TYR A 49 0.45 -6.69 0.51
N LEU A 50 -0.51 -6.64 1.43
CA LEU A 50 -0.53 -7.54 2.58
C LEU A 50 -0.82 -9.00 2.17
N HIS A 51 -0.25 -9.93 2.92
CA HIS A 51 -0.49 -11.35 2.70
C HIS A 51 -1.88 -11.75 3.22
N ARG A 52 -2.48 -12.79 2.63
CA ARG A 52 -3.79 -13.32 3.07
C ARG A 52 -3.81 -13.76 4.55
N GLY A 53 -2.67 -14.15 5.11
CA GLY A 53 -2.50 -14.54 6.51
C GLY A 53 -1.97 -13.44 7.44
N THR A 54 -1.89 -12.19 6.98
CA THR A 54 -1.47 -11.07 7.83
C THR A 54 -2.47 -10.82 8.97
N SER A 55 -1.97 -10.51 10.16
CA SER A 55 -2.79 -10.20 11.34
C SER A 55 -3.79 -9.07 11.06
N GLY A 56 -4.99 -9.15 11.66
CA GLY A 56 -5.99 -8.09 11.61
C GLY A 56 -5.41 -6.74 12.03
N ASP A 57 -4.63 -6.70 13.12
CA ASP A 57 -4.01 -5.46 13.60
C ASP A 57 -3.18 -4.76 12.51
N MET A 58 -2.43 -5.52 11.71
CA MET A 58 -1.59 -4.97 10.66
C MET A 58 -2.40 -4.52 9.45
N ARG A 59 -3.52 -5.20 9.15
CA ARG A 59 -4.50 -4.74 8.15
C ARG A 59 -5.12 -3.41 8.57
N ASN A 60 -5.54 -3.30 9.82
CA ASN A 60 -6.16 -2.10 10.37
C ASN A 60 -5.19 -0.91 10.28
N LEU A 61 -3.92 -1.17 10.60
CA LEU A 61 -2.90 -0.12 10.66
C LEU A 61 -2.59 0.50 9.28
N VAL A 62 -2.79 -0.22 8.19
CA VAL A 62 -2.57 0.30 6.82
C VAL A 62 -3.87 0.68 6.12
N GLY A 63 -4.96 0.88 6.87
CA GLY A 63 -6.25 1.31 6.32
C GLY A 63 -7.03 0.21 5.59
N ALA A 64 -6.72 -1.07 5.80
CA ALA A 64 -7.36 -2.18 5.07
C ALA A 64 -8.76 -2.57 5.58
N LEU A 65 -9.32 -1.87 6.58
CA LEU A 65 -10.67 -2.14 7.11
C LEU A 65 -11.70 -1.03 6.80
N GLU A 66 -11.30 0.11 6.26
CA GLU A 66 -12.21 1.25 6.08
C GLU A 66 -12.79 1.39 4.66
N GLU A 67 -12.43 0.52 3.70
CA GLU A 67 -12.98 0.58 2.34
C GLU A 67 -13.24 -0.86 1.81
N GLU A 68 -14.39 -1.43 2.18
CA GLU A 68 -15.16 -2.20 1.18
C GLU A 68 -15.99 -1.15 0.41
N GLU A 69 -16.02 -1.25 -0.93
CA GLU A 69 -16.45 -0.22 -1.91
C GLU A 69 -15.28 0.74 -2.27
N GLU A 70 -14.69 0.73 -3.45
CA GLU A 70 -15.27 0.63 -4.81
C GLU A 70 -14.51 -0.39 -5.68
N GLU A 71 -15.25 -1.36 -6.22
CA GLU A 71 -14.92 -1.95 -7.52
C GLU A 71 -15.06 -0.85 -8.58
N GLU A 72 -13.96 -0.39 -9.17
CA GLU A 72 -13.97 0.16 -10.52
C GLU A 72 -12.97 -0.63 -11.37
N GLU A 73 -13.54 -1.51 -12.20
CA GLU A 73 -12.90 -1.99 -13.42
C GLU A 73 -12.70 -0.81 -14.37
N GLU A 74 -11.49 -0.61 -14.90
CA GLU A 74 -11.35 -0.28 -16.31
C GLU A 74 -10.05 -0.85 -16.90
N GLU A 75 -10.23 -1.66 -17.93
CA GLU A 75 -9.22 -2.19 -18.84
C GLU A 75 -8.69 -1.10 -19.78
N GLY A 76 -7.42 -1.18 -20.24
CA GLY A 76 -7.01 -0.30 -21.35
C GLY A 76 -5.53 -0.21 -21.70
N ALA A 77 -5.01 -1.26 -22.34
CA ALA A 77 -3.99 -1.27 -23.39
C ALA A 77 -2.88 -0.19 -23.49
N ALA A 78 -1.63 -0.67 -23.51
CA ALA A 78 -0.68 -0.31 -24.57
C ALA A 78 0.15 -1.54 -24.96
N GLY A 79 -0.20 -2.12 -26.11
CA GLY A 79 0.61 -3.11 -26.81
C GLY A 79 1.69 -2.47 -27.69
N ASN A 80 2.75 -3.27 -27.89
CA ASN A 80 3.68 -3.36 -29.03
C ASN A 80 4.59 -2.20 -29.48
N GLY A 81 5.85 -2.58 -29.72
CA GLY A 81 6.83 -1.97 -30.63
C GLY A 81 8.16 -1.70 -29.89
N SER A 82 9.28 -2.38 -30.14
CA SER A 82 9.77 -3.13 -31.32
C SER A 82 10.63 -4.32 -30.93
#